data_AF-A0A7G9QFR6-F1
#
_entry.id   AF-A0A7G9QFR6-F1
#
_cell.length_a   1.000
_cell.length_b   1.000
_cell.length_c   1.000
_cell.angle_alpha   90.00
_cell.angle_beta   90.00
_cell.angle_gamma   90.00
#
_symmetry.space_group_name_H-M   'P 1'
#
loop_
_entity.id
_entity.type
_entity.pdbx_description
1 polymer ?
#
loop_
_entity_poly.entity_id
_entity_poly.type
_entity_poly.pdbx_seq_one_letter_code
_entity_poly.pdbx_strand_id
1 'polypeptide(L)'
;MLKRNSGGRGIDMYVKSDCETAVWSDIIAKQWPEYMVQEYVPQRWFKYSNGPDKTLINLVGMLLCYNNRSFGPGLFRGSAESVVNVHQGRGVIFPAMMSDS
;
A
#
# COMPACT_ATOMS: atom_id res chain seq x y z
N MET A 1 -0.28 -12.15 2.00
CA MET A 1 -0.04 -11.07 2.98
C MET A 1 -0.97 -11.24 4.17
N LEU A 2 -0.55 -10.81 5.35
CA LEU A 2 -1.40 -10.70 6.53
C LEU A 2 -1.92 -9.28 6.67
N LYS A 3 -3.20 -9.14 7.00
CA LYS A 3 -3.83 -7.86 7.33
C LYS A 3 -4.55 -7.99 8.66
N ARG A 4 -4.37 -7.02 9.55
CA ARG A 4 -5.08 -7.02 10.83
C ARG A 4 -6.59 -6.85 10.63
N ASN A 5 -7.40 -7.60 11.36
CA ASN A 5 -8.86 -7.66 11.20
C ASN A 5 -9.56 -6.33 11.48
N SER A 6 -9.12 -5.62 12.52
CA SER A 6 -9.62 -4.28 12.89
C SER A 6 -8.84 -3.14 12.23
N GLY A 7 -8.05 -3.46 11.21
CA GLY A 7 -7.08 -2.55 10.61
C GLY A 7 -7.67 -1.63 9.54
N GLY A 8 -6.93 -0.57 9.29
CA GLY A 8 -7.08 0.30 8.13
C GLY A 8 -5.73 0.91 7.81
N ARG A 9 -5.66 1.74 6.76
CA ARG A 9 -4.51 2.64 6.51
C ARG A 9 -3.17 1.97 6.16
N GLY A 10 -3.10 0.64 6.06
CA GLY A 10 -1.84 -0.05 5.73
C GLY A 10 -0.95 -0.37 6.93
N ILE A 11 -1.44 -0.20 8.16
CA ILE A 11 -0.69 -0.43 9.40
C ILE A 11 -0.82 -1.91 9.80
N ASP A 12 0.24 -2.48 10.38
CA ASP A 12 0.31 -3.89 10.79
C ASP A 12 -0.03 -4.85 9.63
N MET A 13 0.49 -4.56 8.44
CA MET A 13 0.35 -5.41 7.26
C MET A 13 1.68 -6.05 6.92
N TYR A 14 1.68 -7.37 6.74
CA TYR A 14 2.90 -8.14 6.52
C TYR A 14 2.87 -8.81 5.15
N VAL A 15 3.87 -8.50 4.33
CA VAL A 15 4.15 -9.21 3.09
C VAL A 15 5.23 -10.24 3.39
N LYS A 16 4.96 -11.52 3.12
CA LYS A 16 5.82 -12.63 3.56
C LYS A 16 7.27 -12.49 3.07
N SER A 17 7.46 -12.02 1.83
CA SER A 17 8.79 -11.81 1.24
C SER A 17 9.61 -10.71 1.92
N ASP A 18 8.93 -9.80 2.62
CA ASP A 18 9.52 -8.59 3.20
C ASP A 18 9.71 -8.73 4.71
N CYS A 19 9.28 -9.88 5.27
CA CYS A 19 9.34 -10.17 6.69
C CYS A 19 10.45 -11.16 6.98
N GLU A 20 11.15 -10.94 8.09
CA GLU A 20 12.00 -11.97 8.65
C GLU A 20 11.16 -13.20 9.04
N THR A 21 11.70 -14.38 8.78
CA THR A 21 11.02 -15.66 9.06
C THR A 21 10.58 -15.79 10.52
N ALA A 22 11.38 -15.27 11.46
CA ALA A 22 11.06 -15.30 12.89
C ALA A 22 9.81 -14.46 13.21
N VAL A 23 9.74 -13.23 12.70
CA VAL A 23 8.60 -12.33 12.88
C VAL A 23 7.32 -12.95 12.30
N TRP A 24 7.41 -13.48 11.07
CA TRP A 24 6.27 -14.12 10.43
C TRP A 24 5.76 -15.32 11.25
N SER A 25 6.68 -16.19 11.68
CA SER A 25 6.33 -17.39 12.45
C SER A 25 5.70 -17.05 13.79
N ASP A 26 6.21 -16.02 14.47
CA ASP A 26 5.67 -15.54 15.73
C ASP A 26 4.24 -15.00 15.59
N ILE A 27 3.95 -14.23 14.53
CA ILE A 27 2.60 -13.72 14.26
C ILE A 27 1.62 -14.88 14.04
N ILE A 28 2.00 -15.86 13.21
CA ILE A 28 1.14 -17.03 12.95
C ILE A 28 0.92 -17.85 14.23
N ALA A 29 1.96 -18.06 15.03
CA ALA A 29 1.85 -18.89 16.23
C ALA A 29 1.05 -18.22 17.35
N LYS A 30 1.17 -16.90 17.51
CA LYS A 30 0.70 -16.18 18.72
C LYS A 30 -0.48 -15.26 18.47
N GLN A 31 -0.68 -14.78 17.24
CA GLN A 31 -1.62 -13.68 16.94
C GLN A 31 -2.56 -13.98 15.78
N TRP A 32 -2.54 -15.20 15.22
CA TRP A 32 -3.35 -15.57 14.05
C TRP A 32 -4.82 -15.11 14.06
N PRO A 33 -5.59 -15.20 15.18
CA PRO A 33 -6.98 -14.77 15.20
C PRO A 33 -7.19 -13.26 14.95
N GLU A 34 -6.15 -12.45 15.08
CA GLU A 34 -6.19 -11.00 14.82
C GLU A 34 -5.97 -10.64 13.35
N TYR A 35 -5.61 -11.61 12.51
CA TYR A 35 -5.23 -11.39 11.12
C TYR A 35 -6.10 -12.18 10.14
N MET A 36 -6.26 -11.61 8.96
CA MET A 36 -6.76 -12.29 7.77
C MET A 36 -5.62 -12.48 6.77
N VAL A 37 -5.68 -13.59 6.04
CA VAL A 37 -4.81 -13.83 4.88
C VAL A 37 -5.48 -13.28 3.64
N GLN A 38 -4.71 -12.54 2.86
CA GLN A 38 -5.07 -12.17 1.50
C GLN A 38 -3.92 -12.50 0.56
N GLU A 39 -4.22 -12.88 -0.67
CA GLU A 39 -3.21 -12.95 -1.73
C GLU A 39 -2.52 -11.60 -1.92
N TYR A 40 -1.20 -11.62 -2.05
CA TYR A 40 -0.45 -10.40 -2.35
C TYR A 40 -0.47 -10.16 -3.85
N VAL A 41 -0.96 -9.00 -4.28
CA VAL A 41 -0.91 -8.59 -5.69
C VAL A 41 0.36 -7.76 -5.88
N PRO A 42 1.31 -8.19 -6.74
CA PRO A 42 2.49 -7.39 -7.06
C PRO A 42 2.09 -6.06 -7.69
N GLN A 43 2.66 -4.97 -7.18
CA GLN A 43 2.41 -3.63 -7.72
C GLN A 43 3.42 -3.32 -8.82
N ARG A 44 2.98 -2.55 -9.82
CA ARG A 44 3.87 -2.09 -10.88
C ARG A 44 4.83 -1.04 -10.33
N TRP A 45 6.09 -1.12 -10.74
CA TRP A 45 7.10 -0.13 -10.41
C TRP A 45 7.13 1.04 -11.38
N PHE A 46 7.30 2.23 -10.81
CA PHE A 46 7.42 3.48 -11.53
C PHE A 46 8.71 4.18 -11.10
N LYS A 47 9.34 4.86 -12.05
CA LYS A 47 10.49 5.72 -11.77
C LYS A 47 9.97 6.99 -11.11
N TYR A 48 10.47 7.28 -9.92
CA TYR A 48 10.19 8.49 -9.18
C TYR A 48 11.52 9.15 -8.79
N SER A 49 11.58 10.47 -8.88
CA SER A 49 12.76 11.26 -8.53
C SER A 49 12.27 12.51 -7.84
N ASN A 50 12.78 12.74 -6.63
CA ASN A 50 12.57 13.98 -5.89
C ASN A 50 13.95 14.62 -5.57
N GLY A 51 14.89 14.48 -6.51
CA GLY A 51 16.33 14.74 -6.35
C GLY A 51 17.16 14.08 -7.46
N PRO A 52 18.50 14.13 -7.41
CA PRO A 52 19.37 13.60 -8.46
C PRO A 52 19.25 12.07 -8.64
N ASP A 53 18.82 11.36 -7.61
CA ASP A 53 18.69 9.91 -7.63
C ASP A 53 17.27 9.47 -8.04
N LYS A 54 17.22 8.55 -9.02
CA LYS A 54 15.99 7.88 -9.43
C LYS A 54 15.75 6.70 -8.52
N THR A 55 14.61 6.69 -7.85
CA THR A 55 14.12 5.55 -7.07
C THR A 55 12.95 4.88 -7.78
N LEU A 56 12.80 3.57 -7.56
CA LEU A 56 11.63 2.83 -8.01
C LEU A 56 10.62 2.80 -6.87
N ILE A 57 9.37 3.11 -7.18
CA ILE A 57 8.26 3.06 -6.22
C ILE A 57 7.13 2.21 -6.77
N ASN A 58 6.41 1.54 -5.87
CA ASN A 58 5.09 0.98 -6.13
C ASN A 58 4.08 2.12 -6.24
N LEU A 59 3.11 2.01 -7.15
CA LEU A 59 2.03 2.99 -7.32
C LEU A 59 0.67 2.30 -7.31
N VAL A 60 -0.25 2.80 -6.48
CA VAL A 60 -1.60 2.23 -6.29
C VAL A 60 -2.65 3.33 -6.40
N GLY A 61 -3.71 3.07 -7.18
CA GLY A 61 -4.86 3.96 -7.30
C GLY A 61 -5.81 3.86 -6.10
N MET A 62 -6.43 4.99 -5.76
CA MET A 62 -7.47 5.09 -4.74
C MET A 62 -8.66 5.84 -5.35
N LEU A 63 -9.81 5.18 -5.36
CA LEU A 63 -11.07 5.82 -5.71
C LEU A 63 -11.54 6.69 -4.53
N LEU A 64 -12.01 7.89 -4.84
CA LEU A 64 -12.65 8.77 -3.87
C LEU A 64 -14.15 8.57 -3.99
N CYS A 65 -14.71 7.76 -3.08
CA CYS A 65 -16.12 7.42 -3.06
C CYS A 65 -16.72 7.66 -1.66
N TYR A 66 -17.91 8.24 -1.60
CA TYR A 66 -18.67 8.44 -0.37
C TYR A 66 -20.17 8.31 -0.68
N ASN A 67 -20.92 7.58 0.15
CA ASN A 67 -22.36 7.32 -0.02
C ASN A 67 -22.74 6.90 -1.45
N ASN A 68 -22.04 5.90 -1.99
CA ASN A 68 -22.26 5.37 -3.34
C ASN A 68 -22.07 6.40 -4.48
N ARG A 69 -21.34 7.49 -4.22
CA ARG A 69 -21.00 8.52 -5.21
C ARG A 69 -19.49 8.59 -5.38
N SER A 70 -19.03 8.63 -6.63
CA SER A 70 -17.64 8.89 -7.00
C SER A 70 -17.37 10.39 -7.11
N PHE A 71 -16.18 10.82 -6.71
CA PHE A 71 -15.71 12.21 -6.74
C PHE A 71 -14.55 12.38 -7.75
N GLY A 72 -14.72 11.81 -8.94
CA GLY A 72 -13.78 11.93 -10.05
C GLY A 72 -12.79 10.76 -10.14
N PRO A 73 -11.63 10.96 -10.79
CA PRO A 73 -10.67 9.88 -11.08
C PRO A 73 -9.95 9.33 -9.84
N GLY A 74 -10.06 10.04 -8.71
CA GLY A 74 -9.39 9.69 -7.46
C GLY A 74 -7.96 10.21 -7.39
N LEU A 75 -7.10 9.44 -6.74
CA LEU A 75 -5.68 9.79 -6.56
C LEU A 75 -4.81 8.54 -6.62
N PHE A 76 -3.52 8.74 -6.86
CA PHE A 76 -2.53 7.69 -6.72
C PHE A 76 -1.70 7.91 -5.46
N ARG A 77 -1.29 6.82 -4.84
CA ARG A 77 -0.36 6.79 -3.72
C ARG A 77 0.83 5.96 -4.15
N GLY A 78 2.03 6.39 -3.79
CA GLY A 78 3.23 5.63 -4.10
C GLY A 78 4.19 5.54 -2.92
N SER A 79 4.98 4.46 -2.88
CA SER A 79 5.99 4.20 -1.86
C SER A 79 7.05 3.23 -2.38
N ALA A 80 8.26 3.29 -1.84
CA ALA A 80 9.28 2.27 -2.08
C ALA A 80 8.95 0.93 -1.38
N GLU A 81 8.06 0.94 -0.39
CA GLU A 81 7.61 -0.27 0.33
C GLU A 81 6.54 -1.04 -0.48
N SER A 82 6.45 -2.36 -0.27
CA SER A 82 5.41 -3.22 -0.87
C SER A 82 4.00 -2.88 -0.38
N VAL A 83 3.88 -2.37 0.85
CA VAL A 83 2.61 -1.87 1.40
C VAL A 83 2.55 -0.36 1.19
N VAL A 84 1.80 0.07 0.17
CA VAL A 84 1.63 1.50 -0.11
C VAL A 84 0.65 2.14 0.89
N ASN A 85 1.22 2.70 1.96
CA ASN A 85 0.52 3.53 2.93
C ASN A 85 1.00 4.98 2.86
N VAL A 86 0.16 5.93 3.26
CA VAL A 86 0.48 7.38 3.30
C VAL A 86 0.74 7.88 4.73
N HIS A 87 0.64 6.98 5.71
CA HIS A 87 0.92 7.32 7.09
C HIS A 87 2.43 7.26 7.35
N GLN A 88 2.87 7.85 8.46
CA GLN A 88 4.28 7.83 8.88
C GLN A 88 5.27 8.47 7.89
N GLY A 89 4.79 9.30 6.96
CA GLY A 89 5.64 10.05 6.01
C GLY A 89 6.30 9.21 4.93
N ARG A 90 5.89 7.94 4.74
CA ARG A 90 6.54 6.99 3.83
C ARG A 90 5.88 6.87 2.45
N GLY A 91 4.83 7.66 2.22
CA GLY A 91 4.06 7.67 0.98
C GLY A 91 4.03 9.05 0.33
N VAL A 92 4.00 9.05 -0.99
CA VAL A 92 3.80 10.24 -1.83
C VAL A 92 2.41 10.17 -2.46
N ILE A 93 1.71 11.30 -2.53
CA ILE A 93 0.41 11.41 -3.19
C ILE A 93 0.61 12.06 -4.56
N PHE A 94 0.05 11.43 -5.59
CA PHE A 94 0.03 11.97 -6.94
C PHE A 94 -1.42 12.26 -7.35
N PRO A 95 -1.74 13.48 -7.77
CA PRO A 95 -3.05 13.77 -8.34
C PRO A 95 -3.24 12.99 -9.64
N ALA A 96 -4.45 12.54 -9.91
CA ALA A 96 -4.79 12.02 -11.23
C ALA A 96 -4.89 13.19 -12.22
N MET A 97 -4.13 13.14 -13.30
CA MET A 97 -4.26 14.08 -14.42
C MET A 97 -5.03 13.40 -15.55
N MET A 98 -6.05 14.09 -16.04
CA MET A 98 -6.86 13.68 -17.19
C MET A 98 -6.46 14.62 -18.34
N SER A 99 -6.13 14.07 -19.50
CA SER A 99 -6.00 14.88 -20.71
C SER A 99 -7.37 15.00 -21.37
N ASP A 100 -7.84 16.24 -21.57
CA ASP A 100 -8.97 16.47 -22.46
C ASP A 100 -8.56 16.05 -23.88
N SER A 101 -9.43 15.25 -24.50
CA SER A 101 -9.26 14.70 -25.85
C SER A 101 -9.72 15.70 -26.90
#